data_AF-A0A6J2TWU5-F1
#
_entry.id   AF-A0A6J2TWU5-F1
#
_cell.length_a   1.000
_cell.length_b   1.000
_cell.length_c   1.000
_cell.angle_alpha   90.00
_cell.angle_beta   90.00
_cell.angle_gamma   90.00
#
_symmetry.space_group_name_H-M   'P 1'
#
loop_
_entity.id
_entity.type
_entity.pdbx_description
1 polymer ?
#
loop_
_entity_poly.entity_id
_entity_poly.type
_entity_poly.pdbx_seq_one_letter_code
_entity_poly.pdbx_strand_id
1 'polypeptide(L)'
;MVVSDSRVRLPRYNGSVKHKTLNVRVTTMDAELEFAIQSTTTGKQLFDQVVKTIGLREVWFFGLQYTDSKGDSTWIKLYKKVMNQDVKKENPLQFRFRAKFYPEDVAEELIQDITLRLFYLQVKNAILTDEIYCPPETSVLLASYAVQARHGDHNKTTHTAGFLANDRLLPQRVIDQHKMSKDEWEQSIMTWWQEHRSMLREDAMMEYLKIAQDLEMYGVNYFEIRNKKGTDLWLGVDALGLNIYEQDDRLTPKIGFPWSEIRNISFSEKKFIIKPIDKKAPDFMFFAPRVRINKRILALCMGNHELYMRRRKPDTIDVQQMKAQAREEKNAKQQEREKLQLALAARERAEKKQQEYEDRLKQMQEEMERSQRDLMEAQEMIRRLEEQLKQLQASKDELELRQKELQGMLQRLEEAKNMEAYEKAKLEEEIMAKQIEVQRIQDEVNAKDEETKRLQDEVEEARRKQAEAAAALLAASTTPQHHHVAEDENENEEELTNGDAGGDVSRDLDTDEHIKDPIEDRRTLAERNERLHDQLKALKQDLAQSRDETKETANDKIHRENVRQGRDKYKTLREIRKGNTKRRVDQFENM
;
A
#
# COMPACT_ATOMS: atom_id res chain seq x y z
N MET A 1 -73.11 42.16 -16.31
CA MET A 1 -73.23 41.63 -14.93
C MET A 1 -72.15 40.57 -14.77
N VAL A 2 -71.53 40.44 -13.58
CA VAL A 2 -70.28 39.68 -13.34
C VAL A 2 -69.08 40.32 -14.10
N VAL A 3 -68.15 41.05 -13.47
CA VAL A 3 -67.25 40.80 -12.32
C VAL A 3 -66.07 39.86 -12.68
N SER A 4 -64.88 40.27 -12.27
CA SER A 4 -63.57 39.70 -12.61
C SER A 4 -63.26 38.35 -11.96
N ASP A 5 -62.53 37.49 -12.67
CA ASP A 5 -61.73 36.40 -12.09
C ASP A 5 -60.26 36.52 -12.58
N SER A 6 -59.34 36.81 -11.65
CA SER A 6 -57.97 37.25 -11.93
C SER A 6 -56.97 36.08 -11.88
N ARG A 7 -57.06 35.14 -12.83
CA ARG A 7 -56.19 33.95 -12.86
C ARG A 7 -54.77 34.25 -13.34
N VAL A 8 -53.89 34.56 -12.38
CA VAL A 8 -52.43 34.61 -12.57
C VAL A 8 -51.94 33.28 -13.15
N ARG A 9 -51.39 33.31 -14.38
CA ARG A 9 -50.64 32.18 -14.93
C ARG A 9 -49.26 32.13 -14.28
N LEU A 10 -49.04 31.15 -13.40
CA LEU A 10 -47.69 30.76 -13.01
C LEU A 10 -46.89 30.36 -14.27
N PRO A 11 -45.62 30.79 -14.40
CA PRO A 11 -44.79 30.40 -15.53
C PRO A 11 -44.53 28.89 -15.51
N ARG A 12 -44.67 28.24 -16.67
CA ARG A 12 -44.32 26.82 -16.81
C ARG A 12 -42.81 26.66 -16.64
N TYR A 13 -42.38 26.02 -15.56
CA TYR A 13 -41.02 25.50 -15.43
C TYR A 13 -40.76 24.51 -16.59
N ASN A 14 -39.92 24.90 -17.54
CA ASN A 14 -39.67 24.13 -18.75
C ASN A 14 -38.18 24.20 -19.07
N GLY A 15 -37.43 23.17 -18.69
CA GLY A 15 -35.97 23.17 -18.77
C GLY A 15 -35.30 22.13 -17.88
N SER A 16 -35.61 20.85 -18.07
CA SER A 16 -34.77 19.77 -17.52
C SER A 16 -33.43 19.77 -18.27
N VAL A 17 -32.42 20.42 -17.68
CA VAL A 17 -31.07 20.47 -18.23
C VAL A 17 -30.52 19.04 -18.29
N LYS A 18 -30.45 18.47 -19.50
CA LYS A 18 -29.77 17.20 -19.74
C LYS A 18 -28.26 17.41 -19.57
N HIS A 19 -27.79 17.28 -18.33
CA HIS A 19 -26.36 17.31 -18.01
C HIS A 19 -25.64 16.25 -18.85
N LYS A 20 -24.73 16.70 -19.72
CA LYS A 20 -23.96 15.80 -20.58
C LYS A 20 -22.99 15.00 -19.70
N THR A 21 -23.22 13.69 -19.65
CA THR A 21 -22.28 12.74 -19.04
C THR A 21 -21.05 12.55 -19.92
N LEU A 22 -19.93 12.24 -19.28
CA LEU A 22 -18.61 12.09 -19.90
C LEU A 22 -17.94 10.86 -19.29
N ASN A 23 -17.48 9.93 -20.12
CA ASN A 23 -16.78 8.75 -19.63
C ASN A 23 -15.32 9.12 -19.31
N VAL A 24 -14.82 8.64 -18.18
CA VAL A 24 -13.41 8.77 -17.76
C VAL A 24 -12.83 7.39 -17.50
N ARG A 25 -11.55 7.23 -17.80
CA ARG A 25 -10.73 6.10 -17.36
C ARG A 25 -9.62 6.65 -16.46
N VAL A 26 -9.49 6.08 -15.27
CA VAL A 26 -8.41 6.39 -14.34
C VAL A 26 -7.58 5.13 -14.10
N THR A 27 -6.35 5.12 -14.63
CA THR A 27 -5.40 4.02 -14.45
C THR A 27 -4.51 4.31 -13.24
N THR A 28 -4.54 3.46 -12.20
CA THR A 28 -3.60 3.49 -11.06
C THR A 28 -2.26 2.85 -11.49
N MET A 29 -1.51 2.24 -10.57
CA MET A 29 -0.40 1.34 -10.92
C MET A 29 -0.83 -0.14 -11.06
N ASP A 30 -2.06 -0.49 -10.67
CA ASP A 30 -2.52 -1.87 -10.50
C ASP A 30 -4.01 -2.12 -10.82
N ALA A 31 -4.77 -1.08 -11.16
CA ALA A 31 -6.18 -1.13 -11.52
C ALA A 31 -6.53 -0.07 -12.58
N GLU A 32 -7.61 -0.30 -13.32
CA GLU A 32 -8.26 0.71 -14.16
C GLU A 32 -9.69 0.92 -13.69
N LEU A 33 -10.09 2.18 -13.50
CA LEU A 33 -11.42 2.57 -13.07
C LEU A 33 -12.11 3.31 -14.22
N GLU A 34 -13.19 2.74 -14.78
CA GLU A 34 -14.06 3.42 -15.73
C GLU A 34 -15.39 3.82 -15.09
N PHE A 35 -15.76 5.10 -15.24
CA PHE A 35 -17.03 5.63 -14.77
C PHE A 35 -17.45 6.89 -15.55
N ALA A 36 -18.68 7.35 -15.33
CA ALA A 36 -19.20 8.57 -15.94
C ALA A 36 -19.18 9.73 -14.94
N ILE A 37 -18.69 10.90 -15.37
CA ILE A 37 -18.78 12.17 -14.63
C ILE A 37 -19.79 13.12 -15.30
N GLN A 38 -20.19 14.17 -14.59
CA GLN A 38 -21.01 15.24 -15.14
C GLN A 38 -20.11 16.33 -15.77
N SER A 39 -20.62 17.09 -16.74
CA SER A 39 -19.92 18.25 -17.30
C SER A 39 -19.61 19.37 -16.28
N THR A 40 -20.20 19.29 -15.09
CA THR A 40 -20.00 20.16 -13.92
C THR A 40 -18.91 19.68 -12.96
N THR A 41 -18.45 18.43 -13.07
CA THR A 41 -17.57 17.77 -12.09
C THR A 41 -16.20 18.48 -11.97
N THR A 42 -15.76 18.71 -10.72
CA THR A 42 -14.44 19.28 -10.40
C THR A 42 -13.33 18.21 -10.38
N GLY A 43 -12.07 18.64 -10.50
CA GLY A 43 -10.92 17.76 -10.31
C GLY A 43 -10.95 17.05 -8.96
N LYS A 44 -11.42 17.72 -7.89
CA LYS A 44 -11.55 17.15 -6.55
C LYS A 44 -12.63 16.08 -6.49
N GLN A 45 -13.78 16.27 -7.13
CA GLN A 45 -14.83 15.25 -7.18
C GLN A 45 -14.37 14.01 -7.97
N LEU A 46 -13.63 14.20 -9.07
CA LEU A 46 -13.01 13.12 -9.83
C LEU A 46 -11.95 12.38 -8.99
N PHE A 47 -11.11 13.11 -8.27
CA PHE A 47 -10.07 12.57 -7.39
C PHE A 47 -10.65 11.83 -6.18
N ASP A 48 -11.61 12.44 -5.47
CA ASP A 48 -12.29 11.87 -4.31
C ASP A 48 -12.95 10.54 -4.67
N GLN A 49 -13.63 10.46 -5.82
CA GLN A 49 -14.21 9.22 -6.33
C GLN A 49 -13.15 8.11 -6.51
N VAL A 50 -11.97 8.44 -7.04
CA VAL A 50 -10.87 7.48 -7.24
C VAL A 50 -10.33 6.97 -5.90
N VAL A 51 -9.94 7.87 -5.00
CA VAL A 51 -9.29 7.48 -3.73
C VAL A 51 -10.24 6.75 -2.79
N LYS A 52 -11.54 7.09 -2.79
CA LYS A 52 -12.58 6.34 -2.07
C LYS A 52 -12.74 4.93 -2.63
N THR A 53 -12.74 4.76 -3.95
CA THR A 53 -12.86 3.43 -4.60
C THR A 53 -11.68 2.51 -4.28
N ILE A 54 -10.47 3.04 -4.05
CA ILE A 54 -9.28 2.24 -3.67
C ILE A 54 -8.97 2.25 -2.16
N GLY A 55 -9.79 2.90 -1.32
CA GLY A 55 -9.59 2.97 0.14
C GLY A 55 -8.42 3.84 0.63
N LEU A 56 -7.91 4.75 -0.20
CA LEU A 56 -6.73 5.57 0.09
C LEU A 56 -7.12 6.87 0.82
N ARG A 57 -6.47 7.13 1.96
CA ARG A 57 -6.63 8.32 2.82
C ARG A 57 -5.43 9.27 2.75
N GLU A 58 -4.24 8.79 2.39
CA GLU A 58 -2.98 9.55 2.30
C GLU A 58 -2.91 10.41 1.00
N VAL A 59 -3.97 11.19 0.76
CA VAL A 59 -4.23 11.86 -0.52
C VAL A 59 -3.17 12.89 -0.90
N TRP A 60 -2.47 13.47 0.09
CA TRP A 60 -1.43 14.50 -0.09
C TRP A 60 -0.29 14.11 -1.02
N PHE A 61 0.01 12.81 -1.18
CA PHE A 61 1.05 12.35 -2.08
C PHE A 61 0.62 12.33 -3.56
N PHE A 62 -0.68 12.26 -3.87
CA PHE A 62 -1.17 11.84 -5.19
C PHE A 62 -1.80 12.96 -6.01
N GLY A 63 -1.88 12.72 -7.32
CA GLY A 63 -2.64 13.54 -8.26
C GLY A 63 -3.12 12.71 -9.45
N LEU A 64 -3.98 13.30 -10.27
CA LEU A 64 -4.36 12.75 -11.57
C LEU A 64 -3.56 13.46 -12.67
N GLN A 65 -2.71 12.73 -13.38
CA GLN A 65 -2.10 13.23 -14.61
C GLN A 65 -3.03 13.01 -15.80
N TYR A 66 -2.99 13.91 -16.77
CA TYR A 66 -3.64 13.77 -18.07
C TYR A 66 -2.73 14.35 -19.18
N THR A 67 -3.03 14.03 -20.43
CA THR A 67 -2.43 14.70 -21.60
C THR A 67 -3.36 15.82 -22.05
N ASP A 68 -2.84 17.03 -22.27
CA ASP A 68 -3.63 18.16 -22.76
C ASP A 68 -3.86 18.13 -24.29
N SER A 69 -4.52 19.15 -24.85
CA SER A 69 -4.71 19.26 -26.31
C SER A 69 -3.42 19.39 -27.13
N LYS A 70 -2.30 19.75 -26.49
CA LYS A 70 -0.98 20.02 -27.10
C LYS A 70 -0.03 18.82 -27.00
N GLY A 71 -0.40 17.78 -26.23
CA GLY A 71 0.43 16.59 -25.98
C GLY A 71 1.27 16.65 -24.69
N ASP A 72 1.17 17.72 -23.90
CA ASP A 72 1.94 17.90 -22.67
C ASP A 72 1.28 17.18 -21.48
N SER A 73 2.05 16.35 -20.76
CA SER A 73 1.61 15.72 -19.52
C SER A 73 1.42 16.76 -18.40
N THR A 74 0.22 16.84 -17.86
CA THR A 74 -0.25 17.89 -16.93
C THR A 74 -0.98 17.25 -15.74
N TRP A 75 -0.98 17.91 -14.57
CA TRP A 75 -1.75 17.46 -13.39
C TRP A 75 -3.11 18.17 -13.35
N ILE A 76 -4.16 17.46 -12.92
CA ILE A 76 -5.46 18.07 -12.66
C ILE A 76 -5.33 19.10 -11.53
N LYS A 77 -6.02 20.22 -11.69
CA LYS A 77 -6.33 21.22 -10.65
C LYS A 77 -7.62 20.77 -9.97
N LEU A 78 -7.58 20.44 -8.68
CA LEU A 78 -8.68 19.90 -7.89
C LEU A 78 -9.90 20.84 -7.88
N TYR A 79 -9.70 22.14 -7.63
CA TYR A 79 -10.82 23.06 -7.44
C TYR A 79 -11.44 23.60 -8.75
N LYS A 80 -10.88 23.23 -9.91
CA LYS A 80 -11.37 23.62 -11.25
C LYS A 80 -12.19 22.49 -11.90
N LYS A 81 -13.19 22.83 -12.72
CA LYS A 81 -13.99 21.84 -13.49
C LYS A 81 -13.10 21.05 -14.45
N VAL A 82 -13.24 19.74 -14.54
CA VAL A 82 -12.39 18.87 -15.39
C VAL A 82 -12.44 19.31 -16.86
N MET A 83 -13.62 19.66 -17.36
CA MET A 83 -13.83 20.16 -18.73
C MET A 83 -13.20 21.53 -19.02
N ASN A 84 -12.78 22.27 -18.01
CA ASN A 84 -12.15 23.59 -18.15
C ASN A 84 -10.61 23.53 -18.10
N GLN A 85 -10.01 22.34 -18.18
CA GLN A 85 -8.56 22.13 -18.02
C GLN A 85 -7.86 21.63 -19.29
N ASP A 86 -8.48 21.82 -20.46
CA ASP A 86 -7.94 21.45 -21.78
C ASP A 86 -7.48 19.98 -21.90
N VAL A 87 -8.16 19.07 -21.18
CA VAL A 87 -7.95 17.62 -21.27
C VAL A 87 -8.15 17.17 -22.72
N LYS A 88 -7.22 16.37 -23.25
CA LYS A 88 -7.29 15.82 -24.62
C LYS A 88 -8.64 15.14 -24.85
N LYS A 89 -9.32 15.52 -25.94
CA LYS A 89 -10.73 15.20 -26.20
C LYS A 89 -10.90 13.77 -26.74
N GLU A 90 -10.75 12.80 -25.85
CA GLU A 90 -10.89 11.37 -26.10
C GLU A 90 -12.15 10.81 -25.40
N ASN A 91 -12.52 9.56 -25.70
CA ASN A 91 -13.64 8.88 -25.06
C ASN A 91 -13.28 7.40 -24.79
N PRO A 92 -13.11 6.98 -23.52
CA PRO A 92 -13.12 7.82 -22.31
C PRO A 92 -11.94 8.81 -22.25
N LEU A 93 -12.09 9.88 -21.47
CA LEU A 93 -10.98 10.79 -21.12
C LEU A 93 -9.96 10.03 -20.27
N GLN A 94 -8.67 10.12 -20.62
CA GLN A 94 -7.60 9.33 -19.99
C GLN A 94 -6.91 10.08 -18.85
N PHE A 95 -6.91 9.47 -17.66
CA PHE A 95 -6.18 9.96 -16.48
C PHE A 95 -5.30 8.86 -15.87
N ARG A 96 -4.16 9.26 -15.30
CA ARG A 96 -3.25 8.37 -14.55
C ARG A 96 -3.15 8.83 -13.10
N PHE A 97 -3.61 8.02 -12.15
CA PHE A 97 -3.47 8.31 -10.72
C PHE A 97 -2.04 7.97 -10.27
N ARG A 98 -1.25 8.97 -9.89
CA ARG A 98 0.21 8.84 -9.66
C ARG A 98 0.62 9.67 -8.44
N ALA A 99 1.67 9.25 -7.75
CA ALA A 99 2.29 10.07 -6.72
C ALA A 99 2.98 11.28 -7.37
N LYS A 100 2.56 12.48 -6.98
CA LYS A 100 3.09 13.80 -7.38
C LYS A 100 4.19 14.26 -6.44
N PHE A 101 4.06 13.91 -5.16
CA PHE A 101 5.00 14.21 -4.09
C PHE A 101 5.47 12.90 -3.45
N TYR A 102 6.71 12.87 -2.99
CA TYR A 102 7.30 11.70 -2.32
C TYR A 102 7.41 11.95 -0.80
N PRO A 103 7.42 10.90 0.03
CA PRO A 103 7.83 11.01 1.42
C PRO A 103 9.30 11.43 1.50
N GLU A 104 9.70 12.04 2.62
CA GLU A 104 11.11 12.16 2.98
C GLU A 104 11.64 10.78 3.38
N ASP A 105 11.04 10.07 4.35
CA ASP A 105 11.38 8.67 4.64
C ASP A 105 10.16 7.76 4.49
N VAL A 106 10.24 6.81 3.57
CA VAL A 106 9.16 5.86 3.25
C VAL A 106 8.74 5.02 4.46
N ALA A 107 9.65 4.76 5.40
CA ALA A 107 9.38 3.91 6.57
C ALA A 107 8.58 4.61 7.67
N GLU A 108 8.62 5.94 7.74
CA GLU A 108 7.96 6.75 8.78
C GLU A 108 6.66 7.42 8.29
N GLU A 109 6.54 7.61 6.96
CA GLU A 109 5.45 8.37 6.34
C GLU A 109 4.38 7.55 5.61
N LEU A 110 4.69 6.35 5.11
CA LEU A 110 3.72 5.54 4.36
C LEU A 110 2.91 4.65 5.32
N ILE A 111 1.62 4.95 5.48
CA ILE A 111 0.79 4.41 6.55
C ILE A 111 -0.03 3.20 6.09
N GLN A 112 -0.67 3.27 4.92
CA GLN A 112 -1.57 2.23 4.41
C GLN A 112 -0.89 1.32 3.38
N ASP A 113 -1.24 0.04 3.40
CA ASP A 113 -0.75 -0.96 2.42
C ASP A 113 -1.05 -0.56 0.96
N ILE A 114 -2.18 0.11 0.69
CA ILE A 114 -2.51 0.61 -0.67
C ILE A 114 -1.54 1.73 -1.11
N THR A 115 -1.20 2.66 -0.21
CA THR A 115 -0.26 3.75 -0.48
C THR A 115 1.13 3.19 -0.73
N LEU A 116 1.60 2.32 0.16
CA LEU A 116 2.86 1.57 0.04
C LEU A 116 2.95 0.84 -1.30
N ARG A 117 1.92 0.08 -1.66
CA ARG A 117 1.83 -0.68 -2.92
C ARG A 117 1.87 0.23 -4.16
N LEU A 118 1.16 1.35 -4.16
CA LEU A 118 1.18 2.29 -5.29
C LEU A 118 2.54 2.97 -5.44
N PHE A 119 3.19 3.38 -4.34
CA PHE A 119 4.56 3.91 -4.38
C PHE A 119 5.56 2.86 -4.87
N TYR A 120 5.54 1.64 -4.31
CA TYR A 120 6.40 0.52 -4.73
C TYR A 120 6.28 0.27 -6.24
N LEU A 121 5.05 0.16 -6.76
CA LEU A 121 4.84 -0.09 -8.18
C LEU A 121 5.29 1.10 -9.06
N GLN A 122 5.05 2.34 -8.65
CA GLN A 122 5.48 3.53 -9.40
C GLN A 122 7.02 3.63 -9.45
N VAL A 123 7.70 3.47 -8.31
CA VAL A 123 9.16 3.53 -8.20
C VAL A 123 9.81 2.35 -8.93
N LYS A 124 9.26 1.14 -8.79
CA LYS A 124 9.71 -0.04 -9.56
C LYS A 124 9.55 0.18 -11.05
N ASN A 125 8.46 0.81 -11.50
CA ASN A 125 8.30 1.14 -12.92
C ASN A 125 9.40 2.11 -13.38
N ALA A 126 9.60 3.22 -12.67
CA ALA A 126 10.60 4.24 -13.02
C ALA A 126 12.04 3.67 -13.06
N ILE A 127 12.40 2.76 -12.17
CA ILE A 127 13.69 2.05 -12.21
C ILE A 127 13.76 1.12 -13.43
N LEU A 128 12.72 0.31 -13.68
CA LEU A 128 12.69 -0.63 -14.83
C LEU A 128 12.70 0.08 -16.19
N THR A 129 12.27 1.35 -16.27
CA THR A 129 12.32 2.18 -17.48
C THR A 129 13.56 3.08 -17.57
N ASP A 130 14.54 2.95 -16.66
CA ASP A 130 15.73 3.83 -16.56
C ASP A 130 15.36 5.33 -16.44
N GLU A 131 14.18 5.65 -15.88
CA GLU A 131 13.79 7.02 -15.49
C GLU A 131 14.51 7.43 -14.19
N ILE A 132 14.61 6.49 -13.26
CA ILE A 132 15.51 6.54 -12.09
C ILE A 132 16.70 5.65 -12.42
N TYR A 133 17.91 6.23 -12.43
CA TYR A 133 19.14 5.45 -12.50
C TYR A 133 19.26 4.52 -11.29
N CYS A 134 19.60 3.26 -11.53
CA CYS A 134 19.90 2.27 -10.51
C CYS A 134 21.14 1.47 -10.92
N PRO A 135 22.16 1.33 -10.05
CA PRO A 135 23.34 0.51 -10.37
C PRO A 135 22.97 -0.99 -10.44
N PRO A 136 23.77 -1.81 -11.14
CA PRO A 136 23.42 -3.20 -11.42
C PRO A 136 23.28 -4.07 -10.15
N GLU A 137 24.13 -3.90 -9.15
CA GLU A 137 24.04 -4.64 -7.88
C GLU A 137 22.73 -4.34 -7.14
N THR A 138 22.34 -3.06 -7.03
CA THR A 138 21.07 -2.67 -6.40
C THR A 138 19.88 -3.14 -7.24
N SER A 139 20.02 -3.16 -8.58
CA SER A 139 18.94 -3.62 -9.47
C SER A 139 18.59 -5.09 -9.27
N VAL A 140 19.58 -5.98 -9.08
CA VAL A 140 19.34 -7.41 -8.80
C VAL A 140 18.75 -7.61 -7.40
N LEU A 141 19.25 -6.89 -6.40
CA LEU A 141 18.69 -6.97 -5.04
C LEU A 141 17.22 -6.50 -5.02
N LEU A 142 16.93 -5.36 -5.64
CA LEU A 142 15.56 -4.86 -5.82
C LEU A 142 14.68 -5.83 -6.61
N ALA A 143 15.20 -6.51 -7.63
CA ALA A 143 14.48 -7.57 -8.34
C ALA A 143 14.07 -8.72 -7.39
N SER A 144 14.96 -9.17 -6.51
CA SER A 144 14.65 -10.24 -5.54
C SER A 144 13.53 -9.85 -4.56
N TYR A 145 13.51 -8.60 -4.07
CA TYR A 145 12.41 -8.06 -3.27
C TYR A 145 11.10 -7.96 -4.07
N ALA A 146 11.17 -7.55 -5.34
CA ALA A 146 9.99 -7.45 -6.21
C ALA A 146 9.35 -8.82 -6.50
N VAL A 147 10.17 -9.88 -6.61
CA VAL A 147 9.71 -11.26 -6.76
C VAL A 147 9.05 -11.76 -5.45
N GLN A 148 9.66 -11.54 -4.28
CA GLN A 148 9.03 -11.84 -2.98
C GLN A 148 7.69 -11.09 -2.80
N ALA A 149 7.62 -9.81 -3.16
CA ALA A 149 6.40 -9.01 -3.07
C ALA A 149 5.27 -9.49 -4.00
N ARG A 150 5.61 -10.04 -5.17
CA ARG A 150 4.65 -10.52 -6.18
C ARG A 150 4.18 -11.96 -5.92
N HIS A 151 5.12 -12.86 -5.63
CA HIS A 151 4.87 -14.30 -5.56
C HIS A 151 4.78 -14.82 -4.11
N GLY A 152 5.49 -14.20 -3.16
CA GLY A 152 5.67 -14.72 -1.80
C GLY A 152 6.93 -15.58 -1.67
N ASP A 153 6.97 -16.47 -0.69
CA ASP A 153 8.15 -17.30 -0.39
C ASP A 153 8.55 -18.23 -1.55
N HIS A 154 9.86 -18.33 -1.80
CA HIS A 154 10.41 -19.26 -2.79
C HIS A 154 10.22 -20.73 -2.38
N ASN A 155 9.48 -21.51 -3.18
CA ASN A 155 9.36 -22.96 -3.05
C ASN A 155 9.99 -23.71 -4.23
N LYS A 156 10.99 -24.55 -3.96
CA LYS A 156 11.72 -25.36 -4.96
C LYS A 156 10.86 -26.36 -5.74
N THR A 157 9.68 -26.75 -5.24
CA THR A 157 8.76 -27.65 -5.98
C THR A 157 7.75 -26.92 -6.86
N THR A 158 7.61 -25.60 -6.73
CA THR A 158 6.64 -24.78 -7.50
C THR A 158 7.34 -23.80 -8.44
N HIS A 159 8.48 -23.25 -8.02
CA HIS A 159 9.23 -22.23 -8.76
C HIS A 159 10.45 -22.90 -9.42
N THR A 160 10.21 -23.60 -10.53
CA THR A 160 11.27 -24.19 -11.36
C THR A 160 11.89 -23.14 -12.28
N ALA A 161 13.01 -23.45 -12.95
CA ALA A 161 13.59 -22.59 -13.97
C ALA A 161 12.55 -22.21 -15.05
N GLY A 162 12.58 -20.97 -15.54
CA GLY A 162 11.60 -20.39 -16.45
C GLY A 162 10.34 -19.80 -15.77
N PHE A 163 10.17 -19.95 -14.44
CA PHE A 163 9.04 -19.38 -13.70
C PHE A 163 8.99 -17.85 -13.77
N LEU A 164 10.15 -17.19 -13.77
CA LEU A 164 10.27 -15.72 -13.86
C LEU A 164 10.40 -15.20 -15.30
N ALA A 165 10.34 -16.05 -16.33
CA ALA A 165 10.59 -15.67 -17.73
C ALA A 165 9.64 -14.59 -18.30
N ASN A 166 8.47 -14.40 -17.67
CA ASN A 166 7.49 -13.36 -18.03
C ASN A 166 7.59 -12.08 -17.17
N ASP A 167 8.39 -12.07 -16.12
CA ASP A 167 8.49 -10.95 -15.19
C ASP A 167 9.58 -9.96 -15.65
N ARG A 168 9.22 -8.69 -15.86
CA ARG A 168 10.18 -7.61 -16.12
C ARG A 168 10.85 -7.21 -14.81
N LEU A 169 12.06 -7.75 -14.58
CA LEU A 169 12.76 -7.65 -13.29
C LEU A 169 13.97 -6.70 -13.27
N LEU A 170 14.61 -6.43 -14.40
CA LEU A 170 15.79 -5.56 -14.50
C LEU A 170 15.60 -4.42 -15.53
N PRO A 171 16.30 -3.28 -15.38
CA PRO A 171 16.41 -2.26 -16.44
C PRO A 171 17.17 -2.81 -17.65
N GLN A 172 16.85 -2.33 -18.86
CA GLN A 172 17.46 -2.87 -20.09
C GLN A 172 18.97 -2.63 -20.13
N ARG A 173 19.44 -1.46 -19.68
CA ARG A 173 20.86 -1.14 -19.50
C ARG A 173 21.61 -2.19 -18.67
N VAL A 174 21.00 -2.68 -17.59
CA VAL A 174 21.63 -3.66 -16.69
C VAL A 174 21.77 -5.03 -17.37
N ILE A 175 20.77 -5.44 -18.15
CA ILE A 175 20.83 -6.67 -18.95
C ILE A 175 21.90 -6.53 -20.04
N ASP A 176 21.86 -5.43 -20.80
CA ASP A 176 22.76 -5.23 -21.96
C ASP A 176 24.24 -5.19 -21.55
N GLN A 177 24.57 -4.60 -20.40
CA GLN A 177 25.96 -4.42 -19.95
C GLN A 177 26.60 -5.66 -19.28
N HIS A 178 25.92 -6.82 -19.24
CA HIS A 178 26.51 -8.07 -18.76
C HIS A 178 26.34 -9.21 -19.76
N LYS A 179 27.34 -10.08 -19.82
CA LYS A 179 27.39 -11.29 -20.66
C LYS A 179 26.68 -12.46 -19.96
N MET A 180 25.42 -12.25 -19.58
CA MET A 180 24.57 -13.22 -18.90
C MET A 180 23.31 -13.49 -19.72
N SER A 181 22.95 -14.76 -19.85
CA SER A 181 21.68 -15.22 -20.39
C SER A 181 20.51 -14.89 -19.45
N LYS A 182 19.27 -15.02 -19.96
CA LYS A 182 18.06 -14.85 -19.13
C LYS A 182 18.03 -15.84 -17.97
N ASP A 183 18.47 -17.07 -18.20
CA ASP A 183 18.43 -18.16 -17.24
C ASP A 183 19.45 -17.92 -16.10
N GLU A 184 20.62 -17.36 -16.40
CA GLU A 184 21.62 -16.94 -15.40
C GLU A 184 21.11 -15.74 -14.57
N TRP A 185 20.43 -14.77 -15.21
CA TRP A 185 19.76 -13.69 -14.48
C TRP A 185 18.64 -14.21 -13.57
N GLU A 186 17.81 -15.16 -14.04
CA GLU A 186 16.77 -15.80 -13.26
C GLU A 186 17.35 -16.57 -12.06
N GLN A 187 18.41 -17.35 -12.26
CA GLN A 187 19.09 -18.08 -11.19
C GLN A 187 19.73 -17.14 -10.14
N SER A 188 20.32 -16.03 -10.58
CA SER A 188 20.86 -15.00 -9.67
C SER A 188 19.74 -14.40 -8.81
N ILE A 189 18.63 -13.98 -9.42
CA ILE A 189 17.49 -13.40 -8.70
C ILE A 189 16.80 -14.44 -7.79
N MET A 190 16.67 -15.70 -8.22
CA MET A 190 16.15 -16.80 -7.40
C MET A 190 17.04 -17.13 -6.19
N THR A 191 18.35 -16.93 -6.30
CA THR A 191 19.28 -17.11 -5.18
C THR A 191 19.03 -16.03 -4.12
N TRP A 192 18.93 -14.77 -4.53
CA TRP A 192 18.61 -13.66 -3.61
C TRP A 192 17.16 -13.67 -3.11
N TRP A 193 16.22 -14.25 -3.85
CA TRP A 193 14.84 -14.44 -3.38
C TRP A 193 14.75 -15.43 -2.20
N GLN A 194 15.57 -16.48 -2.18
CA GLN A 194 15.62 -17.44 -1.07
C GLN A 194 16.02 -16.79 0.27
N GLU A 195 16.80 -15.71 0.25
CA GLU A 195 17.20 -14.92 1.43
C GLU A 195 16.07 -14.09 2.08
N HIS A 196 14.92 -13.96 1.40
CA HIS A 196 13.74 -13.21 1.88
C HIS A 196 12.63 -14.13 2.41
N ARG A 197 12.88 -15.43 2.55
CA ARG A 197 11.89 -16.40 3.02
C ARG A 197 11.29 -15.99 4.37
N SER A 198 9.96 -16.08 4.46
CA SER A 198 9.09 -15.64 5.56
C SER A 198 8.76 -14.15 5.58
N MET A 199 9.34 -13.30 4.71
CA MET A 199 9.00 -11.88 4.62
C MET A 199 7.58 -11.67 4.05
N LEU A 200 6.79 -10.77 4.64
CA LEU A 200 5.48 -10.39 4.09
C LEU A 200 5.65 -9.67 2.74
N ARG A 201 4.60 -9.67 1.91
CA ARG A 201 4.63 -8.96 0.62
C ARG A 201 4.74 -7.46 0.84
N GLU A 202 4.06 -6.97 1.87
CA GLU A 202 4.05 -5.58 2.33
C GLU A 202 5.44 -5.18 2.85
N ASP A 203 6.08 -6.00 3.67
CA ASP A 203 7.46 -5.76 4.14
C ASP A 203 8.47 -5.79 2.98
N ALA A 204 8.29 -6.68 1.99
CA ALA A 204 9.14 -6.72 0.79
C ALA A 204 8.95 -5.48 -0.10
N MET A 205 7.73 -4.94 -0.22
CA MET A 205 7.48 -3.64 -0.87
C MET A 205 8.11 -2.48 -0.09
N MET A 206 8.12 -2.55 1.24
CA MET A 206 8.75 -1.54 2.10
C MET A 206 10.28 -1.57 2.00
N GLU A 207 10.92 -2.74 2.10
CA GLU A 207 12.39 -2.84 1.92
C GLU A 207 12.83 -2.43 0.52
N TYR A 208 12.06 -2.77 -0.53
CA TYR A 208 12.27 -2.26 -1.89
C TYR A 208 12.34 -0.72 -1.90
N LEU A 209 11.35 -0.05 -1.29
CA LEU A 209 11.31 1.42 -1.21
C LEU A 209 12.41 2.00 -0.33
N LYS A 210 12.75 1.38 0.81
CA LYS A 210 13.80 1.83 1.73
C LYS A 210 15.19 1.76 1.09
N ILE A 211 15.42 0.84 0.17
CA ILE A 211 16.63 0.79 -0.67
C ILE A 211 16.53 1.82 -1.80
N ALA A 212 15.39 1.89 -2.51
CA ALA A 212 15.23 2.78 -3.66
C ALA A 212 15.26 4.28 -3.31
N GLN A 213 14.86 4.68 -2.09
CA GLN A 213 14.84 6.09 -1.69
C GLN A 213 16.24 6.74 -1.62
N ASP A 214 17.27 5.91 -1.42
CA ASP A 214 18.67 6.34 -1.33
C ASP A 214 19.33 6.54 -2.70
N LEU A 215 18.69 6.11 -3.80
CA LEU A 215 19.17 6.36 -5.17
C LEU A 215 19.16 7.86 -5.49
N GLU A 216 20.19 8.34 -6.17
CA GLU A 216 20.45 9.78 -6.36
C GLU A 216 19.29 10.50 -7.07
N MET A 217 18.66 9.84 -8.06
CA MET A 217 17.54 10.39 -8.83
C MET A 217 16.15 10.17 -8.18
N TYR A 218 16.05 9.40 -7.09
CA TYR A 218 14.76 9.10 -6.47
C TYR A 218 14.09 10.38 -5.91
N GLY A 219 12.85 10.61 -6.32
CA GLY A 219 12.00 11.72 -5.87
C GLY A 219 12.28 13.07 -6.55
N VAL A 220 13.28 13.15 -7.44
CA VAL A 220 13.74 14.42 -8.03
C VAL A 220 12.99 14.73 -9.32
N ASN A 221 12.33 15.89 -9.36
CA ASN A 221 11.72 16.43 -10.57
C ASN A 221 12.73 17.35 -11.28
N TYR A 222 13.27 16.92 -12.42
CA TYR A 222 14.28 17.66 -13.18
C TYR A 222 13.65 18.66 -14.18
N PHE A 223 14.21 19.87 -14.25
CA PHE A 223 13.83 20.92 -15.18
C PHE A 223 15.06 21.61 -15.79
N GLU A 224 15.05 21.83 -17.11
CA GLU A 224 16.06 22.64 -17.81
C GLU A 224 15.91 24.12 -17.43
N ILE A 225 16.99 24.71 -16.93
CA ILE A 225 17.06 26.12 -16.51
C ILE A 225 18.37 26.77 -16.97
N ARG A 226 18.43 28.11 -16.91
CA ARG A 226 19.66 28.89 -17.11
C ARG A 226 19.89 29.91 -15.99
N ASN A 227 21.15 30.13 -15.63
CA ASN A 227 21.56 31.23 -14.75
C ASN A 227 21.64 32.57 -15.52
N LYS A 228 22.08 33.68 -14.89
CA LYS A 228 22.16 34.99 -15.56
C LYS A 228 23.22 35.05 -16.68
N LYS A 229 24.20 34.14 -16.70
CA LYS A 229 25.20 34.01 -17.78
C LYS A 229 24.70 33.21 -18.98
N GLY A 230 23.59 32.47 -18.82
CA GLY A 230 23.02 31.62 -19.86
C GLY A 230 23.52 30.18 -19.85
N THR A 231 24.28 29.76 -18.83
CA THR A 231 24.74 28.38 -18.63
C THR A 231 23.54 27.44 -18.52
N ASP A 232 23.49 26.39 -19.35
CA ASP A 232 22.48 25.34 -19.27
C ASP A 232 22.72 24.44 -18.05
N LEU A 233 21.70 24.29 -17.21
CA LEU A 233 21.74 23.59 -15.92
C LEU A 233 20.42 22.85 -15.67
N TRP A 234 20.45 21.84 -14.79
CA TRP A 234 19.21 21.23 -14.27
C TRP A 234 18.87 21.78 -12.88
N LEU A 235 17.59 22.13 -12.69
CA LEU A 235 16.96 22.27 -11.38
C LEU A 235 16.29 20.94 -11.02
N GLY A 236 16.67 20.35 -9.88
CA GLY A 236 15.92 19.28 -9.23
C GLY A 236 15.03 19.83 -8.12
N VAL A 237 13.74 19.49 -8.14
CA VAL A 237 12.77 19.78 -7.08
C VAL A 237 12.35 18.47 -6.40
N ASP A 238 12.61 18.34 -5.10
CA ASP A 238 12.30 17.15 -4.31
C ASP A 238 11.71 17.48 -2.92
N ALA A 239 11.43 16.45 -2.11
CA ALA A 239 10.87 16.59 -0.76
C ALA A 239 11.83 17.23 0.26
N LEU A 240 13.12 17.35 -0.06
CA LEU A 240 14.20 17.79 0.83
C LEU A 240 14.70 19.21 0.49
N GLY A 241 14.44 19.72 -0.71
CA GLY A 241 14.75 21.09 -1.12
C GLY A 241 14.83 21.28 -2.63
N LEU A 242 15.69 22.21 -3.03
CA LEU A 242 16.07 22.50 -4.40
C LEU A 242 17.56 22.19 -4.60
N ASN A 243 17.87 21.48 -5.68
CA ASN A 243 19.24 21.08 -6.02
C ASN A 243 19.59 21.54 -7.44
N ILE A 244 20.82 21.98 -7.68
CA ILE A 244 21.31 22.38 -9.02
C ILE A 244 22.36 21.39 -9.50
N TYR A 245 22.28 21.00 -10.76
CA TYR A 245 23.17 20.05 -11.42
C TYR A 245 23.73 20.63 -12.72
N GLU A 246 24.89 20.14 -13.12
CA GLU A 246 25.47 20.39 -14.46
C GLU A 246 24.70 19.61 -15.52
N GLN A 247 24.71 20.08 -16.77
CA GLN A 247 23.82 19.57 -17.84
C GLN A 247 24.03 18.08 -18.16
N ASP A 248 25.25 17.57 -17.94
CA ASP A 248 25.69 16.20 -18.22
C ASP A 248 25.64 15.25 -17.00
N ASP A 249 25.52 15.76 -15.77
CA ASP A 249 25.50 14.98 -14.54
C ASP A 249 24.23 15.21 -13.72
N ARG A 250 23.23 14.35 -13.91
CA ARG A 250 21.98 14.36 -13.12
C ARG A 250 22.04 13.55 -11.83
N LEU A 251 23.18 12.92 -11.48
CA LEU A 251 23.33 12.15 -10.24
C LEU A 251 23.93 13.01 -9.12
N THR A 252 24.94 13.82 -9.43
CA THR A 252 25.67 14.64 -8.45
C THR A 252 25.25 16.10 -8.55
N PRO A 253 24.32 16.57 -7.70
CA PRO A 253 24.07 18.01 -7.58
C PRO A 253 25.31 18.71 -7.03
N LYS A 254 25.49 19.99 -7.38
CA LYS A 254 26.64 20.83 -6.99
C LYS A 254 26.29 21.91 -5.97
N ILE A 255 25.03 22.34 -5.93
CA ILE A 255 24.51 23.39 -5.05
C ILE A 255 23.14 22.94 -4.53
N GLY A 256 22.87 23.13 -3.24
CA GLY A 256 21.58 22.79 -2.63
C GLY A 256 21.02 23.89 -1.73
N PHE A 257 19.70 24.02 -1.71
CA PHE A 257 18.94 24.90 -0.83
C PHE A 257 17.84 24.07 -0.13
N PRO A 258 17.89 23.88 1.19
CA PRO A 258 16.81 23.22 1.92
C PRO A 258 15.53 24.06 1.91
N TRP A 259 14.37 23.43 2.06
CA TRP A 259 13.09 24.16 2.14
C TRP A 259 13.07 25.17 3.31
N SER A 260 13.74 24.87 4.43
CA SER A 260 13.93 25.78 5.57
C SER A 260 14.85 26.99 5.33
N GLU A 261 15.35 27.23 4.11
CA GLU A 261 16.02 28.47 3.73
C GLU A 261 15.19 29.40 2.83
N ILE A 262 14.01 28.96 2.38
CA ILE A 262 13.22 29.66 1.35
C ILE A 262 12.02 30.36 1.99
N ARG A 263 11.85 31.66 1.71
CA ARG A 263 10.73 32.48 2.25
C ARG A 263 9.62 32.74 1.23
N ASN A 264 10.00 32.96 -0.02
CA ASN A 264 9.09 33.40 -1.08
C ASN A 264 9.56 32.84 -2.41
N ILE A 265 8.61 32.44 -3.25
CA ILE A 265 8.86 32.01 -4.62
C ILE A 265 7.95 32.83 -5.54
N SER A 266 8.51 33.40 -6.59
CA SER A 266 7.74 34.03 -7.66
C SER A 266 8.28 33.73 -9.05
N PHE A 267 7.45 33.95 -10.07
CA PHE A 267 7.93 34.03 -11.44
C PHE A 267 7.16 35.08 -12.24
N SER A 268 7.84 35.66 -13.22
CA SER A 268 7.28 36.55 -14.23
C SER A 268 7.85 36.12 -15.58
N GLU A 269 6.97 35.86 -16.56
CA GLU A 269 7.32 35.24 -17.84
C GLU A 269 8.20 33.97 -17.66
N LYS A 270 9.44 34.02 -18.18
CA LYS A 270 10.46 32.96 -18.11
C LYS A 270 11.34 33.05 -16.86
N LYS A 271 11.35 34.20 -16.18
CA LYS A 271 12.22 34.50 -15.04
C LYS A 271 11.59 33.98 -13.74
N PHE A 272 12.29 33.09 -13.06
CA PHE A 272 11.92 32.54 -11.75
C PHE A 272 12.79 33.19 -10.66
N ILE A 273 12.20 33.49 -9.51
CA ILE A 273 12.84 34.21 -8.40
C ILE A 273 12.51 33.49 -7.09
N ILE A 274 13.51 33.20 -6.28
CA ILE A 274 13.40 32.53 -4.99
C ILE A 274 14.11 33.41 -3.95
N LYS A 275 13.34 33.97 -3.02
CA LYS A 275 13.86 34.88 -2.00
C LYS A 275 14.20 34.09 -0.73
N PRO A 276 15.45 34.10 -0.27
CA PRO A 276 15.86 33.35 0.92
C PRO A 276 15.34 33.99 2.20
N ILE A 277 15.23 33.21 3.28
CA ILE A 277 14.86 33.70 4.63
C ILE A 277 15.89 34.72 5.12
N ASP A 278 17.19 34.48 4.92
CA ASP A 278 18.24 35.47 5.20
C ASP A 278 18.09 36.70 4.29
N LYS A 279 17.61 37.80 4.87
CA LYS A 279 17.42 39.10 4.21
C LYS A 279 18.74 39.76 3.75
N LYS A 280 19.91 39.18 4.09
CA LYS A 280 21.23 39.62 3.61
C LYS A 280 21.73 38.82 2.41
N ALA A 281 21.10 37.68 2.10
CA ALA A 281 21.41 36.90 0.91
C ALA A 281 20.65 37.46 -0.31
N PRO A 282 21.26 37.48 -1.51
CA PRO A 282 20.60 37.90 -2.73
C PRO A 282 19.53 36.88 -3.15
N ASP A 283 18.51 37.35 -3.88
CA ASP A 283 17.51 36.49 -4.51
C ASP A 283 18.17 35.47 -5.47
N PHE A 284 17.89 34.18 -5.25
CA PHE A 284 18.25 33.12 -6.19
C PHE A 284 17.33 33.22 -7.41
N MET A 285 17.89 33.19 -8.62
CA MET A 285 17.15 33.59 -9.82
C MET A 285 17.63 32.83 -11.06
N PHE A 286 16.71 32.23 -11.81
CA PHE A 286 17.00 31.47 -13.02
C PHE A 286 15.93 31.69 -14.08
N PHE A 287 16.17 31.17 -15.29
CA PHE A 287 15.27 31.29 -16.43
C PHE A 287 14.89 29.90 -16.96
N ALA A 288 13.59 29.60 -17.04
CA ALA A 288 13.09 28.40 -17.71
C ALA A 288 12.72 28.70 -19.18
N PRO A 289 12.81 27.73 -20.11
CA PRO A 289 12.58 28.01 -21.54
C PRO A 289 11.11 28.37 -21.88
N ARG A 290 10.13 28.03 -21.02
CA ARG A 290 8.68 28.28 -21.23
C ARG A 290 7.98 28.63 -19.92
N VAL A 291 7.03 29.57 -19.95
CA VAL A 291 6.21 29.97 -18.78
C VAL A 291 5.47 28.79 -18.12
N ARG A 292 5.01 27.82 -18.93
CA ARG A 292 4.39 26.56 -18.46
C ARG A 292 5.30 25.76 -17.52
N ILE A 293 6.62 25.82 -17.73
CA ILE A 293 7.60 25.13 -16.88
C ILE A 293 7.69 25.85 -15.53
N ASN A 294 7.69 27.19 -15.51
CA ASN A 294 7.62 27.96 -14.26
C ASN A 294 6.34 27.65 -13.45
N LYS A 295 5.17 27.57 -14.10
CA LYS A 295 3.93 27.13 -13.43
C LYS A 295 4.03 25.71 -12.85
N ARG A 296 4.69 24.77 -13.55
CA ARG A 296 4.98 23.42 -13.04
C ARG A 296 5.98 23.40 -11.88
N ILE A 297 7.04 24.21 -11.94
CA ILE A 297 8.03 24.34 -10.85
C ILE A 297 7.36 24.91 -9.61
N LEU A 298 6.64 26.04 -9.72
CA LEU A 298 5.92 26.67 -8.61
C LEU A 298 4.99 25.67 -7.89
N ALA A 299 4.13 24.96 -8.64
CA ALA A 299 3.18 23.99 -8.11
C ALA A 299 3.81 22.71 -7.52
N LEU A 300 5.11 22.47 -7.75
CA LEU A 300 5.89 21.44 -7.06
C LEU A 300 6.65 22.01 -5.86
N CYS A 301 7.19 23.22 -5.97
CA CYS A 301 7.90 23.87 -4.87
C CYS A 301 6.96 24.16 -3.70
N MET A 302 5.80 24.77 -3.96
CA MET A 302 4.76 25.02 -2.93
C MET A 302 4.39 23.73 -2.19
N GLY A 303 4.14 22.64 -2.93
CA GLY A 303 3.67 21.40 -2.34
C GLY A 303 4.74 20.57 -1.61
N ASN A 304 5.97 20.49 -2.14
CA ASN A 304 7.06 19.86 -1.39
C ASN A 304 7.40 20.68 -0.13
N HIS A 305 7.37 22.00 -0.21
CA HIS A 305 7.56 22.89 0.93
C HIS A 305 6.45 22.73 1.99
N GLU A 306 5.17 22.69 1.60
CA GLU A 306 4.07 22.48 2.54
C GLU A 306 4.19 21.14 3.28
N LEU A 307 4.52 20.06 2.56
CA LEU A 307 4.72 18.74 3.16
C LEU A 307 5.98 18.68 4.03
N TYR A 308 7.06 19.35 3.64
CA TYR A 308 8.24 19.57 4.49
C TYR A 308 7.83 20.26 5.80
N MET A 309 7.11 21.39 5.74
CA MET A 309 6.64 22.11 6.95
C MET A 309 5.67 21.27 7.81
N ARG A 310 4.83 20.45 7.19
CA ARG A 310 3.94 19.50 7.89
C ARG A 310 4.74 18.44 8.67
N ARG A 311 5.85 17.94 8.14
CA ARG A 311 6.73 16.95 8.80
C ARG A 311 7.55 17.48 9.98
N ARG A 312 7.61 18.80 10.20
CA ARG A 312 8.28 19.41 11.36
C ARG A 312 7.29 19.81 12.46
N LYS A 313 5.99 19.63 12.22
CA LYS A 313 4.90 19.81 13.17
C LYS A 313 4.43 18.41 13.65
N PRO A 314 3.88 18.24 14.87
CA PRO A 314 3.37 16.94 15.33
C PRO A 314 2.27 16.38 14.40
N ASP A 315 2.17 15.05 14.31
CA ASP A 315 1.11 14.37 13.53
C ASP A 315 -0.29 14.89 13.92
N THR A 316 -1.11 15.21 12.93
CA THR A 316 -2.52 15.61 13.17
C THR A 316 -3.33 14.42 13.70
N ILE A 317 -4.47 14.70 14.36
CA ILE A 317 -5.34 13.66 14.94
C ILE A 317 -5.73 12.61 13.88
N ASP A 318 -6.03 13.04 12.65
CA ASP A 318 -6.35 12.14 11.53
C ASP A 318 -5.17 11.19 11.19
N VAL A 319 -3.95 11.71 11.17
CA VAL A 319 -2.73 10.93 10.88
C VAL A 319 -2.41 9.97 12.04
N GLN A 320 -2.56 10.42 13.29
CA GLN A 320 -2.41 9.55 14.47
C GLN A 320 -3.43 8.40 14.44
N GLN A 321 -4.70 8.69 14.11
CA GLN A 321 -5.73 7.67 13.94
C GLN A 321 -5.39 6.69 12.80
N MET A 322 -4.90 7.19 11.67
CA MET A 322 -4.47 6.35 10.54
C MET A 322 -3.30 5.43 10.92
N LYS A 323 -2.28 5.97 11.62
CA LYS A 323 -1.14 5.18 12.11
C LYS A 323 -1.57 4.13 13.16
N ALA A 324 -2.52 4.47 14.04
CA ALA A 324 -3.08 3.53 15.01
C ALA A 324 -3.85 2.40 14.31
N GLN A 325 -4.76 2.73 13.38
CA GLN A 325 -5.54 1.76 12.60
C GLN A 325 -4.63 0.82 11.79
N ALA A 326 -3.66 1.36 11.03
CA ALA A 326 -2.75 0.55 10.23
C ALA A 326 -1.88 -0.38 11.10
N ARG A 327 -1.48 0.05 12.29
CA ARG A 327 -0.75 -0.78 13.25
C ARG A 327 -1.63 -1.90 13.82
N GLU A 328 -2.90 -1.63 14.10
CA GLU A 328 -3.87 -2.64 14.54
C GLU A 328 -4.13 -3.67 13.44
N GLU A 329 -4.38 -3.23 12.20
CA GLU A 329 -4.54 -4.09 11.03
C GLU A 329 -3.30 -4.97 10.76
N LYS A 330 -2.08 -4.40 10.84
CA LYS A 330 -0.83 -5.17 10.68
C LYS A 330 -0.64 -6.19 11.80
N ASN A 331 -0.93 -5.82 13.05
CA ASN A 331 -0.88 -6.74 14.19
C ASN A 331 -1.89 -7.89 14.03
N ALA A 332 -3.11 -7.61 13.56
CA ALA A 332 -4.14 -8.62 13.33
C ALA A 332 -3.72 -9.63 12.25
N LYS A 333 -3.24 -9.13 11.09
CA LYS A 333 -2.69 -9.97 10.01
C LYS A 333 -1.54 -10.86 10.48
N GLN A 334 -0.63 -10.30 11.29
CA GLN A 334 0.50 -11.06 11.84
C GLN A 334 0.03 -12.17 12.80
N GLN A 335 -0.90 -11.88 13.72
CA GLN A 335 -1.47 -12.89 14.62
C GLN A 335 -2.23 -13.99 13.86
N GLU A 336 -2.96 -13.64 12.79
CA GLU A 336 -3.64 -14.62 11.94
C GLU A 336 -2.62 -15.53 11.23
N ARG A 337 -1.55 -14.96 10.68
CA ARG A 337 -0.45 -15.70 10.06
C ARG A 337 0.27 -16.61 11.05
N GLU A 338 0.54 -16.15 12.27
CA GLU A 338 1.15 -16.96 13.33
C GLU A 338 0.25 -18.15 13.74
N LYS A 339 -1.07 -17.92 13.87
CA LYS A 339 -2.04 -18.99 14.11
C LYS A 339 -2.06 -20.00 12.95
N LEU A 340 -2.00 -19.54 11.70
CA LEU A 340 -1.94 -20.40 10.52
C LEU A 340 -0.63 -21.21 10.47
N GLN A 341 0.52 -20.60 10.76
CA GLN A 341 1.80 -21.31 10.85
C GLN A 341 1.83 -22.33 11.98
N LEU A 342 1.28 -22.00 13.15
CA LEU A 342 1.11 -22.95 14.27
C LEU A 342 0.19 -24.11 13.88
N ALA A 343 -0.91 -23.86 13.17
CA ALA A 343 -1.82 -24.91 12.69
C ALA A 343 -1.15 -25.83 11.65
N LEU A 344 -0.39 -25.26 10.70
CA LEU A 344 0.39 -26.03 9.73
C LEU A 344 1.48 -26.87 10.40
N ALA A 345 2.23 -26.31 11.35
CA ALA A 345 3.26 -27.05 12.10
C ALA A 345 2.65 -28.11 13.04
N ALA A 346 1.47 -27.87 13.61
CA ALA A 346 0.73 -28.87 14.37
C ALA A 346 0.25 -30.02 13.47
N ARG A 347 -0.24 -29.71 12.27
CA ARG A 347 -0.63 -30.69 11.25
C ARG A 347 0.57 -31.54 10.80
N GLU A 348 1.70 -30.92 10.45
CA GLU A 348 2.92 -31.64 10.05
C GLU A 348 3.42 -32.60 11.15
N ARG A 349 3.32 -32.17 12.42
CA ARG A 349 3.63 -33.02 13.59
C ARG A 349 2.60 -34.15 13.79
N ALA A 350 1.33 -33.94 13.44
CA ALA A 350 0.30 -34.98 13.50
C ALA A 350 0.50 -36.00 12.38
N GLU A 351 0.78 -35.57 11.14
CA GLU A 351 1.09 -36.43 10.00
C GLU A 351 2.34 -37.27 10.26
N LYS A 352 3.42 -36.69 10.81
CA LYS A 352 4.61 -37.44 11.23
C LYS A 352 4.33 -38.47 12.33
N LYS A 353 3.53 -38.11 13.35
CA LYS A 353 3.12 -39.06 14.39
C LYS A 353 2.25 -40.19 13.86
N GLN A 354 1.33 -39.88 12.93
CA GLN A 354 0.52 -40.90 12.27
C GLN A 354 1.41 -41.88 11.50
N GLN A 355 2.39 -41.38 10.73
CA GLN A 355 3.36 -42.21 10.03
C GLN A 355 4.20 -43.08 11.00
N GLU A 356 4.66 -42.53 12.12
CA GLU A 356 5.32 -43.32 13.19
C GLU A 356 4.41 -44.41 13.79
N TYR A 357 3.09 -44.20 13.88
CA TYR A 357 2.15 -45.21 14.35
C TYR A 357 1.86 -46.26 13.29
N GLU A 358 1.77 -45.89 12.01
CA GLU A 358 1.60 -46.80 10.88
C GLU A 358 2.82 -47.72 10.71
N ASP A 359 4.04 -47.19 10.78
CA ASP A 359 5.28 -47.96 10.76
C ASP A 359 5.37 -48.95 11.93
N ARG A 360 4.99 -48.53 13.16
CA ARG A 360 4.94 -49.44 14.34
C ARG A 360 3.85 -50.49 14.23
N LEU A 361 2.67 -50.15 13.72
CA LEU A 361 1.59 -51.11 13.47
C LEU A 361 2.03 -52.18 12.47
N LYS A 362 2.75 -51.77 11.42
CA LYS A 362 3.33 -52.68 10.44
C LYS A 362 4.38 -53.60 11.05
N GLN A 363 5.32 -53.07 11.84
CA GLN A 363 6.31 -53.89 12.56
C GLN A 363 5.63 -54.91 13.49
N MET A 364 4.62 -54.48 14.25
CA MET A 364 3.85 -55.36 15.14
C MET A 364 3.06 -56.43 14.36
N GLN A 365 2.57 -56.12 13.15
CA GLN A 365 1.96 -57.12 12.26
C GLN A 365 3.00 -58.13 11.75
N GLU A 366 4.18 -57.67 11.30
CA GLU A 366 5.27 -58.54 10.85
C GLU A 366 5.77 -59.47 11.99
N GLU A 367 5.85 -58.96 13.23
CA GLU A 367 6.15 -59.76 14.43
C GLU A 367 5.01 -60.72 14.83
N MET A 368 3.75 -60.31 14.68
CA MET A 368 2.59 -61.15 14.97
C MET A 368 2.45 -62.29 13.94
N GLU A 369 2.62 -62.01 12.65
CA GLU A 369 2.64 -63.04 11.59
C GLU A 369 3.81 -64.02 11.76
N ARG A 370 4.94 -63.56 12.29
CA ARG A 370 6.05 -64.43 12.67
C ARG A 370 5.66 -65.31 13.86
N SER A 371 5.20 -64.69 14.94
CA SER A 371 4.75 -65.40 16.15
C SER A 371 3.61 -66.39 15.88
N GLN A 372 2.74 -66.11 14.91
CA GLN A 372 1.66 -66.99 14.49
C GLN A 372 2.17 -68.16 13.62
N ARG A 373 3.22 -67.97 12.82
CA ARG A 373 3.92 -69.07 12.14
C ARG A 373 4.64 -69.96 13.16
N ASP A 374 5.41 -69.36 14.06
CA ASP A 374 6.10 -70.06 15.14
C ASP A 374 5.09 -70.84 16.03
N LEU A 375 3.91 -70.27 16.29
CA LEU A 375 2.79 -70.94 16.97
C LEU A 375 2.15 -72.05 16.13
N MET A 376 2.00 -71.90 14.81
CA MET A 376 1.49 -72.98 13.95
C MET A 376 2.49 -74.14 13.83
N GLU A 377 3.79 -73.87 13.77
CA GLU A 377 4.83 -74.90 13.85
C GLU A 377 4.83 -75.60 15.22
N ALA A 378 4.68 -74.84 16.31
CA ALA A 378 4.51 -75.39 17.65
C ALA A 378 3.22 -76.20 17.79
N GLN A 379 2.10 -75.77 17.19
CA GLN A 379 0.83 -76.51 17.18
C GLN A 379 0.90 -77.78 16.34
N GLU A 380 1.61 -77.78 15.21
CA GLU A 380 1.84 -78.98 14.40
C GLU A 380 2.83 -79.94 15.09
N MET A 381 3.82 -79.42 15.82
CA MET A 381 4.68 -80.24 16.69
C MET A 381 3.88 -80.82 17.87
N ILE A 382 3.05 -80.02 18.53
CA ILE A 382 2.12 -80.48 19.57
C ILE A 382 1.16 -81.51 18.99
N ARG A 383 0.61 -81.33 17.78
CA ARG A 383 -0.29 -82.31 17.14
C ARG A 383 0.41 -83.65 16.91
N ARG A 384 1.69 -83.67 16.55
CA ARG A 384 2.50 -84.91 16.43
C ARG A 384 2.80 -85.53 17.80
N LEU A 385 3.11 -84.72 18.81
CA LEU A 385 3.32 -85.16 20.19
C LEU A 385 2.02 -85.65 20.83
N GLU A 386 0.88 -85.07 20.48
CA GLU A 386 -0.48 -85.50 20.84
C GLU A 386 -0.87 -86.75 20.08
N GLU A 387 -0.46 -86.94 18.83
CA GLU A 387 -0.69 -88.19 18.09
C GLU A 387 0.12 -89.35 18.68
N GLN A 388 1.37 -89.09 19.12
CA GLN A 388 2.17 -90.02 19.93
C GLN A 388 1.58 -90.24 21.32
N LEU A 389 1.16 -89.18 22.02
CA LEU A 389 0.51 -89.27 23.33
C LEU A 389 -0.86 -89.95 23.24
N LYS A 390 -1.56 -89.90 22.11
CA LYS A 390 -2.85 -90.55 21.86
C LYS A 390 -2.67 -92.01 21.44
N GLN A 391 -1.53 -92.40 20.87
CA GLN A 391 -1.12 -93.81 20.80
C GLN A 391 -0.82 -94.35 22.21
N LEU A 392 -0.07 -93.62 23.03
CA LEU A 392 0.16 -93.97 24.44
C LEU A 392 -1.15 -93.98 25.26
N GLN A 393 -2.01 -92.99 25.07
CA GLN A 393 -3.21 -92.78 25.87
C GLN A 393 -4.41 -93.59 25.37
N ALA A 394 -4.44 -94.07 24.13
CA ALA A 394 -5.34 -95.17 23.76
C ALA A 394 -5.12 -96.40 24.66
N SER A 395 -3.87 -96.71 25.04
CA SER A 395 -3.56 -97.78 26.01
C SER A 395 -3.82 -97.41 27.48
N LYS A 396 -4.22 -96.17 27.78
CA LYS A 396 -4.55 -95.68 29.13
C LYS A 396 -6.03 -95.39 29.32
N ASP A 397 -6.72 -94.89 28.31
CA ASP A 397 -8.16 -94.63 28.36
C ASP A 397 -8.95 -95.97 28.27
N GLU A 398 -8.35 -97.04 27.71
CA GLU A 398 -8.79 -98.43 27.88
C GLU A 398 -8.82 -98.86 29.37
N LEU A 399 -8.00 -98.24 30.23
CA LEU A 399 -7.99 -98.46 31.68
C LEU A 399 -8.92 -97.50 32.43
N GLU A 400 -8.98 -96.22 32.04
CA GLU A 400 -9.77 -95.19 32.75
C GLU A 400 -11.26 -95.13 32.38
N LEU A 401 -11.68 -95.73 31.25
CA LEU A 401 -13.11 -95.91 30.93
C LEU A 401 -13.89 -96.68 32.02
N ARG A 402 -13.18 -97.44 32.87
CA ARG A 402 -13.74 -98.13 34.05
C ARG A 402 -14.15 -97.23 35.22
N GLN A 403 -13.84 -95.92 35.21
CA GLN A 403 -13.87 -95.11 36.45
C GLN A 403 -14.85 -93.91 36.46
N LYS A 404 -15.52 -93.57 35.35
CA LYS A 404 -16.20 -92.27 35.20
C LYS A 404 -17.72 -92.29 34.94
N GLU A 405 -18.43 -93.26 35.51
CA GLU A 405 -19.91 -93.31 35.50
C GLU A 405 -20.60 -92.40 36.56
N LEU A 406 -19.87 -91.51 37.25
CA LEU A 406 -20.38 -90.76 38.43
C LEU A 406 -20.32 -89.22 38.31
N GLN A 407 -21.49 -88.61 38.00
CA GLN A 407 -22.06 -87.33 38.53
C GLN A 407 -21.39 -85.95 38.17
N GLY A 408 -22.07 -84.78 38.11
CA GLY A 408 -23.51 -84.47 37.90
C GLY A 408 -24.16 -83.17 38.53
N MET A 409 -24.34 -82.04 37.79
CA MET A 409 -25.41 -80.96 37.85
C MET A 409 -25.41 -79.69 38.81
N LEU A 410 -26.44 -78.77 38.67
CA LEU A 410 -26.48 -77.24 38.57
C LEU A 410 -27.84 -76.54 39.06
N GLN A 411 -28.23 -75.20 39.04
CA GLN A 411 -27.67 -73.81 39.26
C GLN A 411 -28.72 -72.59 39.01
N ARG A 412 -28.62 -71.36 39.66
CA ARG A 412 -29.23 -69.96 39.40
C ARG A 412 -30.72 -69.56 39.79
N LEU A 413 -31.37 -68.34 39.74
CA LEU A 413 -31.24 -66.80 39.97
C LEU A 413 -32.69 -66.09 39.82
N GLU A 414 -33.14 -64.78 39.88
CA GLU A 414 -32.68 -63.33 40.05
C GLU A 414 -33.77 -62.26 40.59
N GLU A 415 -34.07 -61.03 40.02
CA GLU A 415 -34.64 -59.76 40.70
C GLU A 415 -35.65 -58.77 39.91
N ALA A 416 -36.42 -57.78 40.52
CA ALA A 416 -37.34 -56.73 39.86
C ALA A 416 -37.95 -55.49 40.70
N LYS A 417 -38.47 -54.34 40.11
CA LYS A 417 -38.93 -53.05 40.85
C LYS A 417 -39.82 -51.90 40.15
N ASN A 418 -40.49 -50.96 40.92
CA ASN A 418 -40.82 -49.46 40.73
C ASN A 418 -42.29 -48.78 40.86
N MET A 419 -42.53 -47.44 40.58
CA MET A 419 -43.53 -46.48 41.26
C MET A 419 -44.17 -45.19 40.48
N GLU A 420 -45.12 -44.40 41.12
CA GLU A 420 -45.57 -42.91 41.00
C GLU A 420 -46.59 -42.34 39.90
N ALA A 421 -47.29 -41.12 39.89
CA ALA A 421 -47.98 -40.14 40.85
C ALA A 421 -48.72 -38.83 40.21
N TYR A 422 -49.58 -38.01 40.93
CA TYR A 422 -49.87 -36.48 40.86
C TYR A 422 -51.19 -35.69 40.31
N GLU A 423 -51.36 -34.36 40.70
CA GLU A 423 -52.06 -33.08 40.17
C GLU A 423 -53.49 -32.42 40.54
N LYS A 424 -53.95 -31.27 39.90
CA LYS A 424 -54.54 -30.00 40.53
C LYS A 424 -55.39 -28.93 39.68
N ALA A 425 -56.29 -28.11 40.32
CA ALA A 425 -56.77 -26.66 40.10
C ALA A 425 -57.79 -26.08 39.04
N LYS A 426 -58.61 -25.05 39.42
CA LYS A 426 -59.17 -23.86 38.65
C LYS A 426 -60.06 -22.88 39.49
N LEU A 427 -59.94 -21.53 39.38
CA LEU A 427 -61.00 -20.46 39.38
C LEU A 427 -60.48 -19.01 39.68
N GLU A 428 -60.74 -18.02 38.80
CA GLU A 428 -60.67 -16.55 39.04
C GLU A 428 -61.10 -15.78 37.75
N GLU A 429 -62.16 -14.94 37.74
CA GLU A 429 -62.54 -14.21 36.49
C GLU A 429 -63.44 -12.94 36.59
N GLU A 430 -64.28 -12.74 37.62
CA GLU A 430 -65.39 -11.74 37.53
C GLU A 430 -65.07 -10.26 37.83
N ILE A 431 -63.91 -9.90 38.37
CA ILE A 431 -63.63 -8.51 38.82
C ILE A 431 -63.37 -7.54 37.63
N MET A 432 -63.02 -8.05 36.45
CA MET A 432 -62.44 -7.26 35.35
C MET A 432 -63.40 -6.25 34.68
N ALA A 433 -64.71 -6.47 34.76
CA ALA A 433 -65.68 -5.82 33.87
C ALA A 433 -66.04 -4.35 34.19
N LYS A 434 -65.74 -3.84 35.39
CA LYS A 434 -66.19 -2.50 35.83
C LYS A 434 -65.15 -1.39 35.75
N GLN A 435 -63.89 -1.72 35.48
CA GLN A 435 -62.77 -0.77 35.52
C GLN A 435 -62.51 -0.09 34.14
N ILE A 436 -63.23 -0.52 33.10
CA ILE A 436 -62.92 -0.25 31.68
C ILE A 436 -63.37 1.15 31.22
N GLU A 437 -64.53 1.64 31.66
CA GLU A 437 -65.15 2.83 31.03
C GLU A 437 -64.56 4.17 31.49
N VAL A 438 -64.02 4.24 32.71
CA VAL A 438 -63.38 5.47 33.24
C VAL A 438 -61.98 5.66 32.62
N GLN A 439 -61.28 4.55 32.36
CA GLN A 439 -59.98 4.52 31.68
C GLN A 439 -60.08 5.18 30.29
N ARG A 440 -61.11 4.80 29.52
CA ARG A 440 -61.33 5.15 28.11
C ARG A 440 -61.27 6.64 27.76
N ILE A 441 -61.67 7.55 28.66
CA ILE A 441 -61.66 9.00 28.39
C ILE A 441 -60.32 9.65 28.79
N GLN A 442 -59.66 9.14 29.83
CA GLN A 442 -58.30 9.56 30.16
C GLN A 442 -57.32 9.10 29.08
N ASP A 443 -57.52 7.88 28.55
CA ASP A 443 -56.76 7.34 27.42
C ASP A 443 -56.86 8.25 26.18
N GLU A 444 -58.04 8.79 25.85
CA GLU A 444 -58.23 9.56 24.60
C GLU A 444 -57.58 10.96 24.63
N VAL A 445 -57.39 11.54 25.82
CA VAL A 445 -56.62 12.78 25.99
C VAL A 445 -55.12 12.47 26.03
N ASN A 446 -54.71 11.49 26.85
CA ASN A 446 -53.32 11.04 26.91
C ASN A 446 -52.80 10.68 25.51
N ALA A 447 -53.57 9.92 24.73
CA ALA A 447 -53.20 9.50 23.38
C ALA A 447 -52.95 10.67 22.40
N LYS A 448 -53.59 11.83 22.58
CA LYS A 448 -53.41 13.01 21.70
C LYS A 448 -52.24 13.88 22.12
N ASP A 449 -51.97 13.98 23.42
CA ASP A 449 -50.74 14.61 23.92
C ASP A 449 -49.51 13.71 23.63
N GLU A 450 -49.66 12.38 23.74
CA GLU A 450 -48.67 11.40 23.30
C GLU A 450 -48.48 11.42 21.78
N GLU A 451 -49.54 11.51 20.96
CA GLU A 451 -49.43 11.65 19.50
C GLU A 451 -48.73 12.96 19.13
N THR A 452 -49.05 14.08 19.80
CA THR A 452 -48.40 15.38 19.56
C THR A 452 -46.93 15.35 19.95
N LYS A 453 -46.59 14.77 21.11
CA LYS A 453 -45.20 14.59 21.53
C LYS A 453 -44.45 13.64 20.60
N ARG A 454 -45.06 12.51 20.24
CA ARG A 454 -44.52 11.53 19.30
C ARG A 454 -44.23 12.15 17.94
N LEU A 455 -45.09 13.03 17.43
CA LEU A 455 -44.82 13.76 16.17
C LEU A 455 -43.67 14.77 16.31
N GLN A 456 -43.43 15.34 17.50
CA GLN A 456 -42.24 16.15 17.76
C GLN A 456 -40.98 15.28 17.82
N ASP A 457 -41.03 14.17 18.56
CA ASP A 457 -39.94 13.19 18.68
C ASP A 457 -39.60 12.57 17.30
N GLU A 458 -40.60 12.21 16.48
CA GLU A 458 -40.42 11.70 15.10
C GLU A 458 -39.85 12.78 14.16
N VAL A 459 -40.22 14.06 14.31
CA VAL A 459 -39.64 15.16 13.51
C VAL A 459 -38.20 15.47 13.94
N GLU A 460 -37.87 15.42 15.22
CA GLU A 460 -36.50 15.59 15.69
C GLU A 460 -35.63 14.39 15.28
N GLU A 461 -36.14 13.16 15.39
CA GLU A 461 -35.45 11.97 14.91
C GLU A 461 -35.29 11.97 13.38
N ALA A 462 -36.28 12.45 12.62
CA ALA A 462 -36.17 12.62 11.17
C ALA A 462 -35.14 13.68 10.79
N ARG A 463 -35.05 14.80 11.53
CA ARG A 463 -33.98 15.80 11.36
C ARG A 463 -32.61 15.24 11.72
N ARG A 464 -32.51 14.44 12.79
CA ARG A 464 -31.26 13.79 13.20
C ARG A 464 -30.81 12.79 12.13
N LYS A 465 -31.71 11.92 11.65
CA LYS A 465 -31.50 11.00 10.52
C LYS A 465 -31.12 11.74 9.23
N GLN A 466 -31.71 12.91 8.96
CA GLN A 466 -31.34 13.75 7.80
C GLN A 466 -29.91 14.31 7.95
N ALA A 467 -29.54 14.78 9.14
CA ALA A 467 -28.19 15.28 9.43
C ALA A 467 -27.14 14.16 9.41
N GLU A 468 -27.43 13.02 10.03
CA GLU A 468 -26.65 11.77 10.00
C GLU A 468 -26.43 11.31 8.55
N ALA A 469 -27.50 11.25 7.73
CA ALA A 469 -27.42 10.87 6.33
C ALA A 469 -26.64 11.89 5.47
N ALA A 470 -26.79 13.20 5.73
CA ALA A 470 -26.02 14.22 5.03
C ALA A 470 -24.53 14.18 5.39
N ALA A 471 -24.20 13.96 6.68
CA ALA A 471 -22.83 13.76 7.14
C ALA A 471 -22.21 12.48 6.58
N ALA A 472 -22.96 11.37 6.56
CA ALA A 472 -22.53 10.12 5.94
C ALA A 472 -22.33 10.26 4.42
N LEU A 473 -23.21 11.00 3.73
CA LEU A 473 -23.06 11.28 2.30
C LEU A 473 -21.80 12.11 2.02
N LEU A 474 -21.53 13.15 2.83
CA LEU A 474 -20.30 13.96 2.72
C LEU A 474 -19.04 13.13 3.03
N ALA A 475 -19.07 12.31 4.07
CA ALA A 475 -17.97 11.44 4.48
C ALA A 475 -17.71 10.31 3.46
N ALA A 476 -18.73 9.83 2.75
CA ALA A 476 -18.58 8.87 1.65
C ALA A 476 -18.07 9.55 0.37
N SER A 477 -18.64 10.69 -0.02
CA SER A 477 -18.40 11.33 -1.32
C SER A 477 -17.17 12.26 -1.38
N THR A 478 -16.64 12.71 -0.25
CA THR A 478 -15.52 13.67 -0.21
C THR A 478 -14.39 13.24 0.71
N THR A 479 -13.17 13.71 0.42
CA THR A 479 -12.04 13.68 1.36
C THR A 479 -11.82 15.05 2.01
N PRO A 480 -11.30 15.13 3.25
CA PRO A 480 -11.14 16.41 3.95
C PRO A 480 -10.23 17.37 3.18
N GLN A 481 -10.61 18.64 3.08
CA GLN A 481 -9.85 19.63 2.28
C GLN A 481 -8.44 19.84 2.83
N HIS A 482 -8.25 19.84 4.15
CA HIS A 482 -6.95 20.00 4.81
C HIS A 482 -6.02 18.78 4.70
N HIS A 483 -6.44 17.70 4.01
CA HIS A 483 -5.55 16.61 3.63
C HIS A 483 -4.92 16.82 2.26
N HIS A 484 -5.40 17.78 1.45
CA HIS A 484 -4.83 18.14 0.16
C HIS A 484 -3.77 19.22 0.33
N VAL A 485 -2.72 19.10 -0.48
CA VAL A 485 -1.73 20.16 -0.69
C VAL A 485 -2.38 21.34 -1.39
N ALA A 486 -2.02 22.56 -1.00
CA ALA A 486 -2.53 23.80 -1.58
C ALA A 486 -2.23 23.92 -3.09
N GLU A 487 -3.21 24.39 -3.86
CA GLU A 487 -3.08 24.69 -5.29
C GLU A 487 -2.92 26.20 -5.51
N ASP A 488 -2.36 26.60 -6.66
CA ASP A 488 -2.19 28.00 -7.00
C ASP A 488 -3.49 28.64 -7.51
N GLU A 489 -4.28 29.21 -6.60
CA GLU A 489 -5.60 29.79 -6.90
C GLU A 489 -5.59 30.99 -7.86
N ASN A 490 -4.42 31.58 -8.14
CA ASN A 490 -4.30 32.78 -8.97
C ASN A 490 -4.42 32.49 -10.48
N GLU A 491 -4.37 31.22 -10.90
CA GLU A 491 -4.54 30.84 -12.33
C GLU A 491 -5.98 31.02 -12.88
N ASN A 492 -6.89 31.62 -12.10
CA ASN A 492 -8.30 31.76 -12.49
C ASN A 492 -8.58 32.88 -13.51
N GLU A 493 -7.71 33.88 -13.65
CA GLU A 493 -7.97 35.06 -14.52
C GLU A 493 -7.21 35.04 -15.87
N GLU A 494 -6.02 34.42 -15.95
CA GLU A 494 -5.14 34.53 -17.13
C GLU A 494 -5.52 33.64 -18.33
N GLU A 495 -6.20 32.50 -18.13
CA GLU A 495 -6.40 31.50 -19.20
C GLU A 495 -7.35 31.95 -20.36
N LEU A 496 -7.92 33.15 -20.31
CA LEU A 496 -8.83 33.67 -21.34
C LEU A 496 -8.15 34.35 -22.54
N THR A 497 -6.84 34.60 -22.50
CA THR A 497 -6.10 35.19 -23.63
C THR A 497 -5.00 34.26 -24.15
N ASN A 498 -5.10 33.86 -25.43
CA ASN A 498 -3.95 33.36 -26.19
C ASN A 498 -3.06 34.54 -26.60
N GLY A 499 -2.45 35.19 -25.60
CA GLY A 499 -1.58 36.35 -25.74
C GLY A 499 -0.50 36.37 -24.67
N ASP A 500 0.61 37.05 -24.95
CA ASP A 500 1.82 37.03 -24.12
C ASP A 500 1.70 37.98 -22.92
N ALA A 501 0.81 37.64 -21.98
CA ALA A 501 0.48 38.42 -20.80
C ALA A 501 0.81 37.60 -19.54
N GLY A 502 2.06 37.69 -19.07
CA GLY A 502 2.50 37.05 -17.84
C GLY A 502 2.35 37.99 -16.63
N GLY A 503 1.38 37.72 -15.75
CA GLY A 503 1.36 38.31 -14.42
C GLY A 503 2.57 37.85 -13.58
N ASP A 504 2.95 38.64 -12.58
CA ASP A 504 3.94 38.23 -11.57
C ASP A 504 3.25 37.37 -10.52
N VAL A 505 3.46 36.05 -10.61
CA VAL A 505 2.88 35.09 -9.66
C VAL A 505 3.84 34.95 -8.49
N SER A 506 3.54 35.60 -7.37
CA SER A 506 4.34 35.57 -6.13
C SER A 506 3.59 34.90 -4.98
N ARG A 507 4.28 33.98 -4.28
CA ARG A 507 3.78 33.28 -3.09
C ARG A 507 4.84 33.33 -1.98
N ASP A 508 4.48 33.93 -0.86
CA ASP A 508 5.19 33.73 0.41
C ASP A 508 4.89 32.32 0.95
N LEU A 509 5.83 31.75 1.69
CA LEU A 509 5.77 30.40 2.25
C LEU A 509 5.83 30.44 3.78
N ASP A 510 5.25 29.44 4.45
CA ASP A 510 5.38 29.22 5.90
C ASP A 510 6.86 29.14 6.32
N THR A 511 7.29 29.87 7.36
CA THR A 511 8.68 29.78 7.87
C THR A 511 8.73 29.64 9.39
N ASP A 512 9.58 28.75 9.89
CA ASP A 512 9.91 28.61 11.31
C ASP A 512 11.44 28.53 11.49
N GLU A 513 11.98 29.40 12.35
CA GLU A 513 13.42 29.51 12.63
C GLU A 513 13.96 28.36 13.49
N HIS A 514 13.09 27.53 14.09
CA HIS A 514 13.49 26.42 14.97
C HIS A 514 13.62 25.07 14.24
N ILE A 515 13.42 25.04 12.91
CA ILE A 515 13.50 23.83 12.11
C ILE A 515 14.92 23.26 12.08
N LYS A 516 15.04 21.99 12.45
CA LYS A 516 16.21 21.16 12.16
C LYS A 516 16.00 20.43 10.84
N ASP A 517 16.91 20.60 9.90
CA ASP A 517 16.94 19.83 8.65
C ASP A 517 17.37 18.38 8.97
N PRO A 518 16.53 17.35 8.72
CA PRO A 518 16.88 15.95 9.00
C PRO A 518 18.08 15.45 8.18
N ILE A 519 18.49 16.15 7.12
CA ILE A 519 19.62 15.77 6.28
C ILE A 519 20.96 15.81 7.01
N GLU A 520 21.10 16.53 8.13
CA GLU A 520 22.32 16.47 8.94
C GLU A 520 22.54 15.08 9.58
N ASP A 521 21.49 14.49 10.15
CA ASP A 521 21.55 13.19 10.82
C ASP A 521 21.29 12.00 9.88
N ARG A 522 20.64 12.21 8.72
CA ARG A 522 20.24 11.13 7.81
C ARG A 522 21.44 10.36 7.23
N ARG A 523 21.35 9.03 7.22
CA ARG A 523 22.34 8.10 6.64
C ARG A 523 21.61 7.10 5.74
N THR A 524 22.30 6.56 4.74
CA THR A 524 21.72 5.53 3.87
C THR A 524 21.36 4.27 4.66
N LEU A 525 20.47 3.43 4.12
CA LEU A 525 20.21 2.10 4.68
C LEU A 525 21.47 1.22 4.57
N ALA A 526 22.27 1.37 3.50
CA ALA A 526 23.51 0.62 3.31
C ALA A 526 24.65 1.01 4.27
N GLU A 527 24.61 2.22 4.87
CA GLU A 527 25.48 2.60 6.00
C GLU A 527 24.96 2.11 7.35
N ARG A 528 23.63 1.94 7.49
CA ARG A 528 22.97 1.57 8.76
C ARG A 528 22.73 0.07 8.94
N ASN A 529 22.79 -0.72 7.87
CA ASN A 529 22.47 -2.14 7.86
C ASN A 529 23.60 -2.95 7.22
N GLU A 530 24.40 -3.60 8.07
CA GLU A 530 25.53 -4.45 7.68
C GLU A 530 25.13 -5.58 6.72
N ARG A 531 23.96 -6.21 6.92
CA ARG A 531 23.44 -7.24 5.98
C ARG A 531 23.25 -6.66 4.59
N LEU A 532 22.65 -5.46 4.46
CA LEU A 532 22.45 -4.81 3.16
C LEU A 532 23.80 -4.43 2.51
N HIS A 533 24.76 -3.95 3.30
CA HIS A 533 26.10 -3.62 2.82
C HIS A 533 26.76 -4.85 2.19
N ASP A 534 26.79 -5.98 2.90
CA ASP A 534 27.40 -7.22 2.40
C ASP A 534 26.62 -7.86 1.25
N GLN A 535 25.28 -7.77 1.22
CA GLN A 535 24.47 -8.22 0.08
C GLN A 535 24.81 -7.45 -1.21
N LEU A 536 24.88 -6.12 -1.16
CA LEU A 536 25.25 -5.28 -2.31
C LEU A 536 26.71 -5.52 -2.73
N LYS A 537 27.61 -5.73 -1.78
CA LYS A 537 29.04 -6.01 -1.98
C LYS A 537 29.28 -7.39 -2.63
N ALA A 538 28.53 -8.41 -2.23
CA ALA A 538 28.54 -9.73 -2.88
C ALA A 538 28.04 -9.63 -4.33
N LEU A 539 26.87 -9.02 -4.55
CA LEU A 539 26.32 -8.78 -5.89
C LEU A 539 27.27 -8.02 -6.80
N LYS A 540 27.98 -7.01 -6.27
CA LYS A 540 29.01 -6.26 -7.00
C LYS A 540 30.21 -7.11 -7.41
N GLN A 541 30.56 -8.15 -6.64
CA GLN A 541 31.63 -9.10 -6.96
C GLN A 541 31.19 -10.16 -7.98
N ASP A 542 29.96 -10.68 -7.86
CA ASP A 542 29.39 -11.65 -8.80
C ASP A 542 29.26 -11.04 -10.20
N LEU A 543 28.62 -9.87 -10.31
CA LEU A 543 28.34 -9.19 -11.57
C LEU A 543 29.61 -8.63 -12.24
N ALA A 544 30.69 -8.37 -11.48
CA ALA A 544 31.96 -7.92 -12.06
C ALA A 544 32.59 -8.95 -13.02
N GLN A 545 32.25 -10.25 -12.89
CA GLN A 545 32.81 -11.30 -13.73
C GLN A 545 32.19 -11.33 -15.14
N SER A 546 30.93 -10.91 -15.29
CA SER A 546 30.19 -10.91 -16.56
C SER A 546 30.11 -9.53 -17.23
N ARG A 547 30.54 -8.45 -16.55
CA ARG A 547 30.42 -7.06 -17.02
C ARG A 547 31.12 -6.82 -18.37
N ASP A 548 30.48 -6.08 -19.25
CA ASP A 548 31.04 -5.56 -20.50
C ASP A 548 31.31 -4.05 -20.39
N GLU A 549 32.58 -3.71 -20.13
CA GLU A 549 33.01 -2.32 -19.93
C GLU A 549 32.82 -1.44 -21.17
N THR A 550 32.68 -2.04 -22.37
CA THR A 550 32.40 -1.29 -23.61
C THR A 550 31.01 -0.67 -23.64
N LYS A 551 30.08 -1.16 -22.80
CA LYS A 551 28.67 -0.73 -22.74
C LYS A 551 28.36 0.19 -21.56
N GLU A 552 29.36 0.52 -20.74
CA GLU A 552 29.19 1.35 -19.54
C GLU A 552 28.70 2.78 -19.90
N THR A 553 27.53 3.17 -19.40
CA THR A 553 26.93 4.48 -19.75
C THR A 553 27.55 5.65 -18.97
N ALA A 554 27.18 6.88 -19.33
CA ALA A 554 27.61 8.08 -18.61
C ALA A 554 27.20 8.03 -17.12
N ASN A 555 25.97 7.61 -16.82
CA ASN A 555 25.48 7.51 -15.44
C ASN A 555 26.24 6.43 -14.64
N ASP A 556 26.57 5.28 -15.25
CA ASP A 556 27.37 4.24 -14.58
C ASP A 556 28.77 4.74 -14.23
N LYS A 557 29.40 5.54 -15.12
CA LYS A 557 30.69 6.19 -14.89
C LYS A 557 30.63 7.19 -13.74
N ILE A 558 29.63 8.05 -13.71
CA ILE A 558 29.42 9.06 -12.66
C ILE A 558 29.14 8.38 -11.30
N HIS A 559 28.23 7.41 -11.26
CA HIS A 559 27.91 6.68 -10.03
C HIS A 559 29.14 5.94 -9.47
N ARG A 560 29.90 5.25 -10.34
CA ARG A 560 31.15 4.58 -9.95
C ARG A 560 32.17 5.56 -9.37
N GLU A 561 32.29 6.76 -9.94
CA GLU A 561 33.20 7.80 -9.44
C GLU A 561 32.73 8.37 -8.09
N ASN A 562 31.43 8.61 -7.91
CA ASN A 562 30.88 9.02 -6.61
C ASN A 562 31.14 7.96 -5.52
N VAL A 563 30.88 6.68 -5.81
CA VAL A 563 31.21 5.57 -4.90
C VAL A 563 32.71 5.49 -4.61
N ARG A 564 33.58 5.71 -5.62
CA ARG A 564 35.05 5.76 -5.45
C ARG A 564 35.50 6.92 -4.54
N GLN A 565 34.79 8.05 -4.58
CA GLN A 565 35.01 9.20 -3.69
C GLN A 565 34.33 9.04 -2.31
N GLY A 566 33.63 7.93 -2.04
CA GLY A 566 32.90 7.69 -0.79
C GLY A 566 31.64 8.54 -0.63
N ARG A 567 31.11 9.10 -1.72
CA ARG A 567 29.88 9.89 -1.76
C ARG A 567 28.63 8.99 -1.76
N ASP A 568 27.54 9.57 -1.26
CA ASP A 568 26.18 9.07 -1.33
C ASP A 568 25.23 10.27 -1.33
N LYS A 569 23.93 10.01 -1.60
CA LYS A 569 22.87 11.02 -1.65
C LYS A 569 22.91 12.02 -0.48
N TYR A 570 23.05 11.55 0.76
CA TYR A 570 22.97 12.41 1.95
C TYR A 570 24.31 13.07 2.29
N LYS A 571 25.45 12.40 2.06
CA LYS A 571 26.78 13.06 2.14
C LYS A 571 26.89 14.20 1.13
N THR A 572 26.47 13.99 -0.12
CA THR A 572 26.48 15.02 -1.15
C THR A 572 25.51 16.16 -0.83
N LEU A 573 24.27 15.86 -0.38
CA LEU A 573 23.34 16.91 0.07
C LEU A 573 23.91 17.75 1.23
N ARG A 574 24.57 17.14 2.22
CA ARG A 574 25.30 17.88 3.27
C ARG A 574 26.51 18.64 2.74
N GLU A 575 27.19 18.15 1.71
CA GLU A 575 28.34 18.84 1.11
C GLU A 575 27.92 20.13 0.40
N ILE A 576 26.89 20.06 -0.45
CA ILE A 576 26.44 21.18 -1.30
C ILE A 576 25.60 22.24 -0.58
N ARG A 577 25.12 21.95 0.65
CA ARG A 577 24.40 22.90 1.52
C ARG A 577 25.35 23.73 2.40
N LYS A 578 26.66 23.44 2.42
CA LYS A 578 27.64 24.13 3.29
C LYS A 578 27.79 25.62 2.95
N GLY A 579 27.90 26.43 4.01
CA GLY A 579 28.02 27.88 3.92
C GLY A 579 26.66 28.58 3.79
N ASN A 580 26.66 29.90 3.94
CA ASN A 580 25.41 30.67 3.89
C ASN A 580 24.78 30.69 2.49
N THR A 581 23.48 30.98 2.44
CA THR A 581 22.69 31.01 1.20
C THR A 581 23.30 31.95 0.16
N LYS A 582 23.86 33.09 0.59
CA LYS A 582 24.59 34.02 -0.29
C LYS A 582 25.72 33.31 -1.06
N ARG A 583 26.62 32.60 -0.38
CA ARG A 583 27.73 31.89 -1.02
C ARG A 583 27.22 30.92 -2.10
N ARG A 584 26.10 30.22 -1.82
CA ARG A 584 25.51 29.25 -2.76
C ARG A 584 24.84 29.91 -3.97
N VAL A 585 24.22 31.08 -3.81
CA VAL A 585 23.75 31.90 -4.95
C VAL A 585 24.93 32.49 -5.74
N ASP A 586 25.96 32.99 -5.07
CA ASP A 586 27.19 33.49 -5.71
C ASP A 586 27.93 32.36 -6.46
N GLN A 587 27.84 31.10 -6.02
CA GLN A 587 28.35 29.93 -6.73
C GLN A 587 27.51 29.60 -7.99
N PHE A 588 26.18 29.65 -7.89
CA PHE A 588 25.27 29.36 -9.02
C PHE A 588 25.46 30.31 -10.21
N GLU A 589 25.62 31.60 -9.93
CA GLU A 589 25.91 32.60 -10.97
C GLU A 589 27.36 32.53 -11.49
N ASN A 590 28.17 31.61 -10.98
CA ASN A 590 29.54 31.33 -11.41
C ASN A 590 29.75 29.93 -12.01
N MET A 591 28.67 29.18 -12.23
CA MET A 591 28.61 28.05 -13.17
C MET A 591 28.50 28.54 -14.61
#